data_AF-A0A956BV53-F1
#
_entry.id   AF-A0A956BV53-F1
#
_cell.length_a   1.000
_cell.length_b   1.000
_cell.length_c   1.000
_cell.angle_alpha   90.00
_cell.angle_beta   90.00
_cell.angle_gamma   90.00
#
_symmetry.space_group_name_H-M   'P 1'
#
loop_
_entity.id
_entity.type
_entity.pdbx_description
1 polymer ?
#
loop_
_entity_poly.entity_id
_entity_poly.type
_entity_poly.pdbx_seq_one_letter_code
_entity_poly.pdbx_strand_id
1 'polypeptide(L)'
;MTVTVTQTVFGTPGDGGAAPDVTVIGSEAFVDAGGTMPAPLPNWDGDDYFWARRDTFIAGDVATPNVRVTTAYVTDGVLVARLPDRTPIRLVGTTVGVDVTLTDLVAAGNVYEMFIDPQPTPPKVIVSGRWGFNDMVAQGPNVGVCIGTPLYRTLQILLNGMVDVLQDPPAEPDPTLPCDALSVAVTFDGYTGHFGGLADGQDIPSPCP
;
A
#
# COMPACT_ATOMS: atom_id res chain seq x y z
N MET A 1 12.48 -13.92 10.12
CA MET A 1 12.76 -12.51 10.51
C MET A 1 11.44 -11.84 10.89
N THR A 2 11.46 -10.62 11.46
CA THR A 2 10.22 -9.85 11.64
C THR A 2 10.16 -8.72 10.62
N VAL A 3 9.03 -8.58 9.93
CA VAL A 3 8.73 -7.47 9.02
C VAL A 3 7.47 -6.77 9.52
N THR A 4 7.52 -5.45 9.58
CA THR A 4 6.36 -4.59 9.79
C THR A 4 5.97 -4.00 8.44
N VAL A 5 4.68 -4.03 8.11
CA VAL A 5 4.18 -3.37 6.91
C VAL A 5 3.26 -2.23 7.33
N THR A 6 3.54 -1.06 6.79
CA THR A 6 2.76 0.16 6.99
C THR A 6 2.75 0.96 5.69
N GLN A 7 1.92 1.98 5.65
CA GLN A 7 1.82 2.90 4.53
C GLN A 7 2.26 4.28 5.00
N THR A 8 2.95 5.01 4.15
CA THR A 8 3.46 6.35 4.46
C THR A 8 2.45 7.41 4.04
N VAL A 9 2.29 8.46 4.85
CA VAL A 9 1.51 9.64 4.47
C VAL A 9 2.33 10.54 3.55
N PHE A 10 3.61 10.70 3.87
CA PHE A 10 4.52 11.64 3.23
C PHE A 10 5.97 11.23 3.52
N GLY A 11 6.91 11.71 2.69
CA GLY A 11 8.34 11.70 2.99
C GLY A 11 9.05 12.97 2.53
N THR A 12 10.15 13.32 3.18
CA THR A 12 11.00 14.49 2.87
C THR A 12 12.47 14.11 2.97
N PRO A 13 13.38 14.82 2.27
CA PRO A 13 14.81 14.67 2.44
C PRO A 13 15.24 14.83 3.89
N GLY A 14 16.17 13.97 4.30
CA GLY A 14 16.94 14.11 5.51
C GLY A 14 18.39 14.50 5.21
N ASP A 15 19.16 14.65 6.28
CA ASP A 15 20.62 14.83 6.23
C ASP A 15 21.37 13.66 6.91
N GLY A 16 20.69 12.51 7.05
CA GLY A 16 21.17 11.34 7.80
C GLY A 16 21.19 11.52 9.32
N GLY A 17 20.66 12.64 9.84
CA GLY A 17 20.68 13.01 11.25
C GLY A 17 19.38 12.75 12.01
N ALA A 18 18.80 13.80 12.58
CA ALA A 18 17.50 13.73 13.23
C ALA A 18 16.39 13.91 12.18
N ALA A 19 15.21 13.33 12.43
CA ALA A 19 14.06 13.55 11.56
C ALA A 19 13.76 15.07 11.45
N PRO A 20 13.55 15.60 10.23
CA PRO A 20 13.16 16.99 10.04
C PRO A 20 11.89 17.35 10.82
N ASP A 21 11.85 18.57 11.37
CA ASP A 21 10.64 19.09 12.00
C ASP A 21 9.65 19.49 10.91
N VAL A 22 8.60 18.69 10.74
CA VAL A 22 7.54 18.91 9.75
C VAL A 22 6.17 18.75 10.40
N THR A 23 5.24 19.58 9.94
CA THR A 23 3.82 19.47 10.27
C THR A 23 3.11 18.82 9.08
N VAL A 24 2.48 17.67 9.29
CA VAL A 24 1.69 16.97 8.26
C VAL A 24 0.23 17.40 8.37
N ILE A 25 -0.34 17.91 7.28
CA ILE A 25 -1.74 18.32 7.18
C ILE A 25 -2.36 17.56 5.98
N GLY A 26 -3.23 16.60 6.26
CA GLY A 26 -3.81 15.75 5.22
C GLY A 26 -2.76 14.84 4.57
N SER A 27 -2.50 15.02 3.27
CA SER A 27 -1.49 14.28 2.51
C SER A 27 -0.22 15.10 2.23
N GLU A 28 -0.11 16.30 2.79
CA GLU A 28 1.00 17.23 2.55
C GLU A 28 1.75 17.49 3.85
N ALA A 29 3.04 17.78 3.74
CA ALA A 29 3.85 18.20 4.86
C ALA A 29 4.41 19.60 4.64
N PHE A 30 4.62 20.29 5.76
CA PHE A 30 5.02 21.67 5.81
C PHE A 30 6.15 21.85 6.80
N VAL A 31 7.10 22.72 6.48
CA VAL A 31 8.22 23.07 7.36
C VAL A 31 7.90 24.23 8.31
N ASP A 32 6.64 24.68 8.31
CA ASP A 32 6.07 25.63 9.26
C ASP A 32 4.77 25.08 9.84
N ALA A 33 4.49 25.43 11.10
CA ALA A 33 3.25 25.03 11.78
C ALA A 33 1.98 25.63 11.15
N GLY A 34 2.12 26.70 10.36
CA GLY A 34 1.02 27.38 9.68
C GLY A 34 0.53 26.67 8.42
N GLY A 35 1.25 25.66 7.93
CA GLY A 35 0.87 24.94 6.71
C GLY A 35 1.04 25.78 5.44
N THR A 36 2.02 26.68 5.40
CA THR A 36 2.17 27.65 4.30
C THR A 36 3.40 27.42 3.43
N MET A 37 4.41 26.73 3.95
CA MET A 37 5.66 26.41 3.29
C MET A 37 5.78 24.89 3.15
N PRO A 38 5.46 24.33 1.97
CA PRO A 38 5.55 22.90 1.74
C PRO A 38 6.95 22.36 2.01
N ALA A 39 7.03 21.19 2.63
CA ALA A 39 8.26 20.44 2.76
C ALA A 39 8.71 19.93 1.36
N PRO A 40 10.03 19.83 1.11
CA PRO A 40 10.53 19.28 -0.13
C PRO A 40 10.13 17.81 -0.31
N LEU A 41 9.97 17.39 -1.57
CA LEU A 41 9.74 15.98 -1.91
C LEU A 41 11.01 15.15 -1.70
N PRO A 42 10.90 13.83 -1.44
CA PRO A 42 12.04 12.95 -1.23
C PRO A 42 13.05 13.00 -2.38
N ASN A 43 14.33 12.87 -2.05
CA ASN A 43 15.43 12.76 -3.01
C ASN A 43 15.57 11.33 -3.56
N TRP A 44 15.02 10.35 -2.84
CA TRP A 44 15.14 8.91 -3.12
C TRP A 44 16.59 8.42 -3.09
N ASP A 45 17.40 9.02 -2.22
CA ASP A 45 18.83 8.76 -2.07
C ASP A 45 19.15 7.79 -0.92
N GLY A 46 18.14 7.40 -0.16
CA GLY A 46 18.26 6.49 0.97
C GLY A 46 18.26 7.15 2.34
N ASP A 47 18.40 8.48 2.40
CA ASP A 47 18.48 9.28 3.62
C ASP A 47 17.17 10.07 3.89
N ASP A 48 16.15 9.87 3.06
CA ASP A 48 14.81 10.45 3.25
C ASP A 48 14.12 9.92 4.51
N TYR A 49 13.32 10.76 5.15
CA TYR A 49 12.45 10.39 6.25
C TYR A 49 11.02 10.21 5.77
N PHE A 50 10.36 9.15 6.24
CA PHE A 50 8.97 8.84 5.92
C PHE A 50 8.12 8.76 7.19
N TRP A 51 6.94 9.37 7.16
CA TRP A 51 5.96 9.31 8.25
C TRP A 51 4.92 8.26 7.92
N ALA A 52 4.83 7.25 8.76
CA ALA A 52 3.84 6.20 8.60
C ALA A 52 2.45 6.70 9.03
N ARG A 53 1.41 6.15 8.40
CA ARG A 53 0.03 6.41 8.77
C ARG A 53 -0.23 5.89 10.19
N ARG A 54 -0.69 6.77 11.07
CA ARG A 54 -0.97 6.47 12.48
C ARG A 54 -2.00 5.36 12.65
N ASP A 55 -3.01 5.30 11.78
CA ASP A 55 -4.08 4.29 11.79
C ASP A 55 -3.59 2.85 11.48
N THR A 56 -2.34 2.68 11.04
CA THR A 56 -1.73 1.36 10.83
C THR A 56 -1.08 0.76 12.09
N PHE A 57 -1.19 1.47 13.22
CA PHE A 57 -0.66 1.06 14.53
C PHE A 57 -1.78 1.10 15.58
N ILE A 58 -1.79 0.13 16.49
CA ILE A 58 -2.78 0.07 17.57
C ILE A 58 -2.62 1.31 18.45
N ALA A 59 -3.67 2.13 18.55
CA ALA A 59 -3.65 3.39 19.29
C ALA A 59 -2.51 4.34 18.91
N GLY A 60 -1.94 4.22 17.70
CA GLY A 60 -0.78 5.01 17.28
C GLY A 60 0.52 4.68 17.99
N ASP A 61 0.66 3.48 18.57
CA ASP A 61 1.92 3.01 19.15
C ASP A 61 2.76 2.25 18.12
N VAL A 62 3.93 2.81 17.79
CA VAL A 62 4.90 2.26 16.83
C VAL A 62 5.39 0.85 17.22
N ALA A 63 5.34 0.49 18.49
CA ALA A 63 5.71 -0.85 18.97
C ALA A 63 4.65 -1.91 18.66
N THR A 64 3.42 -1.49 18.32
CA THR A 64 2.27 -2.36 18.06
C THR A 64 1.65 -2.10 16.68
N PRO A 65 2.35 -2.47 15.59
CA PRO A 65 1.78 -2.36 14.24
C PRO A 65 0.62 -3.33 14.05
N ASN A 66 -0.38 -2.93 13.26
CA ASN A 66 -1.51 -3.78 12.89
C ASN A 66 -1.05 -4.98 12.03
N VAL A 67 -0.01 -4.78 11.21
CA VAL A 67 0.54 -5.82 10.33
C VAL A 67 1.97 -6.12 10.72
N ARG A 68 2.14 -7.25 11.40
CA ARG A 68 3.45 -7.79 11.81
C ARG A 68 3.60 -9.22 11.30
N VAL A 69 4.59 -9.44 10.45
CA VAL A 69 4.90 -10.75 9.88
C VAL A 69 6.14 -11.31 10.55
N THR A 70 6.00 -12.42 11.27
CA THR A 70 7.11 -13.11 11.96
C THR A 70 7.67 -14.30 11.17
N THR A 71 6.98 -14.70 10.10
CA THR A 71 7.30 -15.84 9.23
C THR A 71 8.00 -15.42 7.94
N ALA A 72 8.30 -14.13 7.78
CA ALA A 72 9.05 -13.64 6.63
C ALA A 72 10.46 -14.23 6.60
N TYR A 73 10.96 -14.48 5.40
CA TYR A 73 12.28 -15.07 5.16
C TYR A 73 12.99 -14.38 4.00
N VAL A 74 14.32 -14.51 3.98
CA VAL A 74 15.16 -14.08 2.86
C VAL A 74 15.86 -15.30 2.31
N THR A 75 15.82 -15.48 0.99
CA THR A 75 16.62 -16.47 0.28
C THR A 75 17.17 -15.84 -0.98
N ASP A 76 18.45 -16.06 -1.28
CA ASP A 76 19.13 -15.51 -2.46
C ASP A 76 18.93 -13.99 -2.64
N GLY A 77 18.95 -13.25 -1.52
CA GLY A 77 18.76 -11.80 -1.50
C GLY A 77 17.31 -11.32 -1.62
N VAL A 78 16.34 -12.21 -1.85
CA VAL A 78 14.91 -11.87 -1.97
C VAL A 78 14.21 -12.05 -0.63
N LEU A 79 13.65 -10.97 -0.10
CA LEU A 79 12.70 -11.00 1.00
C LEU A 79 11.34 -11.48 0.48
N VAL A 80 10.73 -12.42 1.20
CA VAL A 80 9.35 -12.85 0.97
C VAL A 80 8.58 -12.78 2.29
N ALA A 81 7.46 -12.06 2.27
CA ALA A 81 6.55 -11.91 3.41
C ALA A 81 5.12 -12.21 2.96
N ARG A 82 4.49 -13.22 3.58
CA ARG A 82 3.04 -13.45 3.46
C ARG A 82 2.33 -12.56 4.46
N LEU A 83 1.54 -11.62 3.95
CA LEU A 83 0.76 -10.71 4.77
C LEU A 83 -0.56 -11.37 5.16
N PRO A 84 -1.18 -10.95 6.29
CA PRO A 84 -2.53 -11.40 6.63
C PRO A 84 -3.52 -11.07 5.51
N ASP A 85 -4.45 -11.99 5.26
CA ASP A 85 -5.50 -11.76 4.29
C ASP A 85 -6.32 -10.53 4.64
N ARG A 86 -6.77 -9.83 3.60
CA ARG A 86 -7.58 -8.61 3.68
C ARG A 86 -6.88 -7.47 4.42
N THR A 87 -5.55 -7.49 4.54
CA THR A 87 -4.77 -6.32 4.93
C THR A 87 -5.06 -5.19 3.95
N PRO A 88 -5.57 -4.02 4.41
CA PRO A 88 -5.90 -2.93 3.51
C PRO A 88 -4.63 -2.23 3.01
N ILE A 89 -4.53 -2.08 1.69
CA ILE A 89 -3.54 -1.26 0.99
C ILE A 89 -4.29 -0.06 0.43
N ARG A 90 -4.00 1.12 0.96
CA ARG A 90 -4.78 2.32 0.72
C ARG A 90 -4.01 3.23 -0.24
N LEU A 91 -4.52 3.37 -1.45
CA LEU A 91 -3.97 4.27 -2.45
C LEU A 91 -4.84 5.52 -2.48
N VAL A 92 -4.42 6.59 -1.80
CA VAL A 92 -5.18 7.84 -1.69
C VAL A 92 -4.57 8.92 -2.59
N GLY A 93 -5.40 9.49 -3.47
CA GLY A 93 -5.13 10.74 -4.14
C GLY A 93 -5.99 11.87 -3.57
N THR A 94 -5.86 13.06 -4.15
CA THR A 94 -6.59 14.25 -3.70
C THR A 94 -8.09 14.18 -3.98
N THR A 95 -8.50 13.56 -5.09
CA THR A 95 -9.90 13.51 -5.54
C THR A 95 -10.48 12.11 -5.65
N VAL A 96 -9.64 11.08 -5.67
CA VAL A 96 -10.02 9.67 -5.79
C VAL A 96 -9.09 8.82 -4.93
N GLY A 97 -9.53 7.62 -4.56
CA GLY A 97 -8.71 6.66 -3.87
C GLY A 97 -9.25 5.25 -4.01
N VAL A 98 -8.48 4.27 -3.55
CA VAL A 98 -8.86 2.85 -3.56
C VAL A 98 -8.30 2.18 -2.31
N ASP A 99 -9.15 1.47 -1.57
CA ASP A 99 -8.72 0.50 -0.56
C ASP A 99 -8.67 -0.88 -1.24
N VAL A 100 -7.45 -1.35 -1.49
CA VAL A 100 -7.18 -2.67 -2.08
C VAL A 100 -7.08 -3.67 -0.94
N THR A 101 -7.95 -4.68 -0.94
CA THR A 101 -7.91 -5.78 0.03
C THR A 101 -7.76 -7.09 -0.74
N LEU A 102 -6.68 -7.81 -0.42
CA LEU A 102 -6.27 -9.01 -1.17
C LEU A 102 -6.30 -10.24 -0.27
N THR A 103 -6.65 -11.39 -0.85
CA THR A 103 -6.39 -12.71 -0.24
C THR A 103 -5.12 -13.33 -0.83
N ASP A 104 -4.49 -14.24 -0.09
CA ASP A 104 -3.21 -14.87 -0.39
C ASP A 104 -2.11 -13.82 -0.69
N LEU A 105 -2.09 -12.76 0.13
CA LEU A 105 -1.26 -11.59 -0.08
C LEU A 105 0.22 -11.90 0.19
N VAL A 106 1.07 -11.67 -0.80
CA VAL A 106 2.52 -11.86 -0.74
C VAL A 106 3.23 -10.57 -1.16
N ALA A 107 4.14 -10.10 -0.33
CA ALA A 107 5.10 -9.07 -0.67
C ALA A 107 6.48 -9.71 -0.89
N ALA A 108 7.12 -9.40 -2.01
CA ALA A 108 8.45 -9.89 -2.34
C ALA A 108 9.32 -8.81 -2.98
N GLY A 109 10.61 -8.79 -2.66
CA GLY A 109 11.56 -7.82 -3.23
C GLY A 109 13.01 -8.18 -2.95
N ASN A 110 13.92 -7.76 -3.83
CA ASN A 110 15.35 -8.02 -3.67
C ASN A 110 15.96 -7.04 -2.65
N VAL A 111 16.11 -7.46 -1.41
CA VAL A 111 16.69 -6.65 -0.33
C VAL A 111 18.22 -6.59 -0.41
N TYR A 112 18.88 -7.53 -1.12
CA TYR A 112 20.31 -7.45 -1.37
C TYR A 112 20.64 -6.23 -2.25
N GLU A 113 19.88 -6.03 -3.32
CA GLU A 113 19.98 -4.85 -4.20
C GLU A 113 19.51 -3.55 -3.53
N MET A 114 18.81 -3.62 -2.39
CA MET A 114 18.44 -2.44 -1.61
C MET A 114 19.52 -2.05 -0.60
N PHE A 115 20.09 -3.02 0.12
CA PHE A 115 20.91 -2.74 1.31
C PHE A 115 22.39 -3.13 1.19
N ILE A 116 22.76 -4.04 0.28
CA ILE A 116 24.11 -4.62 0.22
C ILE A 116 24.87 -4.20 -1.04
N ASP A 117 24.21 -4.26 -2.20
CA ASP A 117 24.78 -3.83 -3.48
C ASP A 117 23.76 -2.95 -4.23
N PRO A 118 23.59 -1.68 -3.79
CA PRO A 118 22.62 -0.77 -4.38
C PRO A 118 22.85 -0.57 -5.87
N GLN A 119 21.81 -0.83 -6.66
CA GLN A 119 21.85 -0.65 -8.11
C GLN A 119 21.44 0.77 -8.50
N PRO A 120 21.90 1.30 -9.65
CA PRO A 120 21.48 2.62 -10.14
C PRO A 120 19.98 2.73 -10.42
N THR A 121 19.31 1.60 -10.67
CA THR A 121 17.84 1.53 -10.80
C THR A 121 17.30 0.90 -9.52
N PRO A 122 16.26 1.49 -8.89
CA PRO A 122 15.68 0.92 -7.69
C PRO A 122 15.16 -0.50 -7.97
N PRO A 123 15.44 -1.47 -7.09
CA PRO A 123 14.88 -2.81 -7.22
C PRO A 123 13.36 -2.75 -7.05
N LYS A 124 12.67 -3.71 -7.65
CA LYS A 124 11.21 -3.77 -7.57
C LYS A 124 10.77 -4.54 -6.33
N VAL A 125 9.76 -4.00 -5.66
CA VAL A 125 8.98 -4.72 -4.65
C VAL A 125 7.61 -5.02 -5.24
N ILE A 126 7.21 -6.27 -5.22
CA ILE A 126 5.93 -6.73 -5.77
C ILE A 126 5.04 -7.11 -4.60
N VAL A 127 3.82 -6.57 -4.60
CA VAL A 127 2.74 -6.98 -3.72
C VAL A 127 1.67 -7.63 -4.58
N SER A 128 1.47 -8.94 -4.39
CA SER A 128 0.56 -9.74 -5.21
C SER A 128 -0.46 -10.47 -4.36
N GLY A 129 -1.64 -10.71 -4.92
CA GLY A 129 -2.68 -11.51 -4.30
C GLY A 129 -3.89 -11.62 -5.20
N ARG A 130 -5.05 -11.93 -4.61
CA ARG A 130 -6.32 -12.05 -5.32
C ARG A 130 -7.25 -10.96 -4.84
N TRP A 131 -7.79 -10.19 -5.77
CA TRP A 131 -8.75 -9.13 -5.45
C TRP A 131 -10.15 -9.58 -5.80
N GLY A 132 -10.98 -9.76 -4.79
CA GLY A 132 -12.37 -10.20 -4.95
C GLY A 132 -13.18 -9.25 -5.83
N PHE A 133 -14.03 -9.80 -6.70
CA PHE A 133 -14.93 -9.03 -7.55
C PHE A 133 -15.78 -8.04 -6.75
N ASN A 134 -16.36 -8.50 -5.64
CA ASN A 134 -17.18 -7.64 -4.79
C ASN A 134 -16.36 -6.52 -4.14
N ASP A 135 -15.13 -6.81 -3.72
CA ASP A 135 -14.22 -5.80 -3.15
C ASP A 135 -13.85 -4.76 -4.22
N MET A 136 -13.54 -5.17 -5.45
CA MET A 136 -13.25 -4.26 -6.58
C MET A 136 -14.45 -3.36 -6.91
N VAL A 137 -15.63 -3.95 -7.05
CA VAL A 137 -16.86 -3.22 -7.37
C VAL A 137 -17.21 -2.21 -6.26
N ALA A 138 -16.98 -2.57 -4.99
CA ALA A 138 -17.17 -1.67 -3.85
C ALA A 138 -16.25 -0.44 -3.88
N GLN A 139 -15.10 -0.50 -4.57
CA GLN A 139 -14.21 0.66 -4.76
C GLN A 139 -14.65 1.60 -5.89
N GLY A 140 -15.61 1.21 -6.73
CA GLY A 140 -16.09 2.02 -7.86
C GLY A 140 -16.45 3.47 -7.48
N PRO A 141 -17.24 3.70 -6.41
CA PRO A 141 -17.57 5.05 -5.96
C PRO A 141 -16.35 5.88 -5.57
N ASN A 142 -15.30 5.27 -5.01
CA ASN A 142 -14.09 5.97 -4.56
C ASN A 142 -13.26 6.53 -5.74
N VAL A 143 -13.51 6.03 -6.95
CA VAL A 143 -12.91 6.52 -8.21
C VAL A 143 -13.91 7.26 -9.11
N GLY A 144 -15.07 7.64 -8.56
CA GLY A 144 -16.09 8.43 -9.27
C GLY A 144 -17.06 7.60 -10.13
N VAL A 145 -17.02 6.27 -10.03
CA VAL A 145 -17.98 5.40 -10.70
C VAL A 145 -19.15 5.10 -9.75
N CYS A 146 -20.17 5.96 -9.79
CA CYS A 146 -21.23 5.97 -8.79
C CYS A 146 -22.30 4.88 -8.98
N ILE A 147 -22.76 4.29 -7.87
CA ILE A 147 -23.79 3.25 -7.86
C ILE A 147 -25.07 3.75 -8.55
N GLY A 148 -25.70 2.88 -9.34
CA GLY A 148 -26.93 3.19 -10.09
C GLY A 148 -26.70 3.90 -11.42
N THR A 149 -25.46 4.29 -11.75
CA THR A 149 -25.14 4.87 -13.07
C THR A 149 -24.91 3.80 -14.14
N PRO A 150 -25.09 4.12 -15.44
CA PRO A 150 -24.71 3.24 -16.54
C PRO A 150 -23.22 2.85 -16.52
N LEU A 151 -22.37 3.76 -16.06
CA LEU A 151 -20.92 3.52 -15.95
C LEU A 151 -20.62 2.45 -14.89
N TYR A 152 -21.30 2.48 -13.75
CA TYR A 152 -21.15 1.44 -12.72
C TYR A 152 -21.57 0.06 -13.20
N ARG A 153 -22.67 -0.03 -13.97
CA ARG A 153 -23.06 -1.29 -14.62
C ARG A 153 -22.00 -1.76 -15.63
N THR A 154 -21.40 -0.83 -16.37
CA THR A 154 -20.33 -1.15 -17.33
C THR A 154 -19.09 -1.68 -16.60
N LEU A 155 -18.70 -1.05 -15.48
CA LEU A 155 -17.60 -1.53 -14.63
C LEU A 155 -17.85 -2.96 -14.15
N GLN A 156 -19.05 -3.26 -13.65
CA GLN A 156 -19.40 -4.62 -13.21
C GLN A 156 -19.27 -5.66 -14.33
N ILE A 157 -19.75 -5.33 -15.54
CA ILE A 157 -19.65 -6.23 -16.71
C ILE A 157 -18.18 -6.47 -17.07
N LEU A 158 -17.37 -5.41 -17.11
CA LEU A 158 -15.95 -5.52 -17.43
C LEU A 158 -15.20 -6.34 -16.38
N LEU A 159 -15.37 -6.04 -15.09
CA LEU A 159 -14.72 -6.77 -14.00
C LEU A 159 -15.14 -8.25 -13.99
N ASN A 160 -16.42 -8.55 -14.21
CA ASN A 160 -16.92 -9.92 -14.27
C ASN A 160 -16.36 -10.69 -15.48
N GLY A 161 -15.97 -9.98 -16.55
CA GLY A 161 -15.27 -10.59 -17.69
C GLY A 161 -13.78 -10.81 -17.47
N MET A 162 -13.20 -10.26 -16.39
CA MET A 162 -11.76 -10.32 -16.11
C MET A 162 -11.40 -11.24 -14.95
N VAL A 163 -12.34 -11.63 -14.09
CA VAL A 163 -12.07 -12.58 -13.00
C VAL A 163 -11.50 -13.89 -13.55
N ASP A 164 -10.39 -14.33 -12.97
CA ASP A 164 -9.55 -15.41 -13.49
C ASP A 164 -9.16 -16.45 -12.43
N VAL A 165 -9.41 -16.16 -11.15
CA VAL A 165 -9.11 -17.05 -10.02
C VAL A 165 -10.25 -17.07 -8.99
N LEU A 166 -10.22 -18.07 -8.12
CA LEU A 166 -11.06 -18.11 -6.91
C LEU A 166 -10.43 -17.22 -5.83
N GLN A 167 -11.21 -16.36 -5.20
CA GLN A 167 -10.79 -15.55 -4.06
C GLN A 167 -10.30 -16.47 -2.93
N ASP A 168 -11.13 -17.46 -2.59
CA ASP A 168 -10.96 -18.40 -1.48
C ASP A 168 -11.12 -19.84 -1.99
N PRO A 169 -10.09 -20.39 -2.69
CA PRO A 169 -10.17 -21.72 -3.27
C PRO A 169 -10.28 -22.79 -2.18
N PRO A 170 -11.07 -23.85 -2.42
CA PRO A 170 -11.11 -25.00 -1.52
C PRO A 170 -9.75 -25.70 -1.45
N ALA A 171 -9.51 -26.44 -0.37
CA ALA A 171 -8.28 -27.22 -0.21
C ALA A 171 -8.11 -28.26 -1.31
N GLU A 172 -9.20 -28.90 -1.73
CA GLU A 172 -9.25 -29.80 -2.87
C GLU A 172 -9.75 -29.04 -4.11
N PRO A 173 -8.99 -29.01 -5.22
CA PRO A 173 -9.38 -28.28 -6.41
C PRO A 173 -10.73 -28.73 -6.98
N ASP A 174 -11.65 -27.78 -7.16
CA ASP A 174 -12.94 -28.01 -7.83
C ASP A 174 -13.03 -27.12 -9.08
N PRO A 175 -12.92 -27.69 -10.30
CA PRO A 175 -12.98 -26.93 -11.53
C PRO A 175 -14.39 -26.45 -11.89
N THR A 176 -15.42 -26.83 -11.13
CA THR A 176 -16.81 -26.39 -11.36
C THR A 176 -17.14 -25.06 -10.70
N LEU A 177 -16.30 -24.59 -9.76
CA LEU A 177 -16.49 -23.31 -9.10
C LEU A 177 -16.15 -22.16 -10.06
N PRO A 178 -17.04 -21.17 -10.24
CA PRO A 178 -16.75 -20.01 -11.06
C PRO A 178 -15.72 -19.12 -10.35
N CYS A 179 -14.77 -18.59 -11.12
CA CYS A 179 -13.83 -17.58 -10.63
C CYS A 179 -14.58 -16.32 -10.19
N ASP A 180 -14.14 -15.73 -9.09
CA ASP A 180 -14.78 -14.58 -8.44
C ASP A 180 -13.76 -13.53 -7.97
N ALA A 181 -12.50 -13.68 -8.34
CA ALA A 181 -11.43 -12.73 -8.07
C ALA A 181 -10.52 -12.55 -9.29
N LEU A 182 -9.80 -11.43 -9.29
CA LEU A 182 -8.74 -11.15 -10.23
C LEU A 182 -7.38 -11.39 -9.56
N SER A 183 -6.47 -12.08 -10.25
CA SER A 183 -5.06 -12.14 -9.86
C SER A 183 -4.39 -10.80 -10.14
N VAL A 184 -3.82 -10.17 -9.10
CA VAL A 184 -3.27 -8.82 -9.19
C VAL A 184 -1.88 -8.78 -8.59
N ALA A 185 -1.00 -8.02 -9.24
CA ALA A 185 0.30 -7.64 -8.71
C ALA A 185 0.48 -6.13 -8.87
N VAL A 186 0.82 -5.45 -7.78
CA VAL A 186 1.24 -4.05 -7.76
C VAL A 186 2.74 -4.01 -7.56
N THR A 187 3.43 -3.30 -8.45
CA THR A 187 4.88 -3.16 -8.40
C THR A 187 5.25 -1.77 -7.90
N PHE A 188 6.18 -1.71 -6.94
CA PHE A 188 6.72 -0.51 -6.34
C PHE A 188 8.23 -0.44 -6.58
N ASP A 189 8.77 0.78 -6.61
CA ASP A 189 10.20 1.01 -6.50
C ASP A 189 10.62 0.94 -5.04
N GLY A 190 11.64 0.14 -4.76
CA GLY A 190 12.23 0.00 -3.43
C GLY A 190 13.33 1.02 -3.22
N TYR A 191 13.19 1.83 -2.17
CA TYR A 191 14.23 2.72 -1.67
C TYR A 191 14.48 2.46 -0.19
N THR A 192 15.71 2.71 0.27
CA THR A 192 15.98 2.80 1.70
C THR A 192 15.50 4.15 2.23
N GLY A 193 15.29 4.24 3.54
CA GLY A 193 14.88 5.47 4.17
C GLY A 193 14.75 5.31 5.68
N HIS A 194 14.53 6.43 6.34
CA HIS A 194 14.38 6.52 7.78
C HIS A 194 12.93 6.66 8.19
N PHE A 195 12.63 6.16 9.38
CA PHE A 195 11.32 6.35 10.00
C PHE A 195 11.26 7.73 10.67
N GLY A 196 10.44 8.64 10.14
CA GLY A 196 10.25 10.00 10.66
C GLY A 196 9.23 10.11 11.79
N GLY A 197 8.35 9.12 11.93
CA GLY A 197 7.31 9.11 12.96
C GLY A 197 5.94 8.71 12.41
N LEU A 198 4.90 9.13 13.12
CA LEU A 198 3.51 8.86 12.75
C LEU A 198 2.76 10.15 12.42
N ALA A 199 2.00 10.12 11.33
CA ALA A 199 1.10 11.20 10.92
C ALA A 199 -0.31 10.66 10.67
N ASP A 200 -1.32 11.53 10.81
CA ASP A 200 -2.67 11.20 10.36
C ASP A 200 -2.68 11.16 8.84
N GLY A 201 -3.15 10.06 8.27
CA GLY A 201 -3.29 9.95 6.83
C GLY A 201 -4.65 10.42 6.36
N GLN A 202 -4.72 10.92 5.13
CA GLN A 202 -5.99 11.28 4.50
C GLN A 202 -6.92 10.05 4.37
N ASP A 203 -8.22 10.26 4.57
CA ASP A 203 -9.25 9.29 4.23
C ASP A 203 -9.46 9.21 2.71
N ILE A 204 -10.04 8.10 2.25
CA ILE A 204 -10.41 7.96 0.84
C ILE A 204 -11.49 9.00 0.49
N PRO A 205 -11.29 9.82 -0.56
CA PRO A 205 -12.32 10.74 -1.03
C PRO A 205 -13.60 10.01 -1.43
N SER A 206 -14.75 10.65 -1.20
CA SER A 206 -16.06 10.20 -1.70
C SER A 206 -16.52 11.13 -2.82
N PRO A 207 -16.10 10.92 -4.07
CA PRO A 207 -16.46 11.80 -5.19
C PRO A 207 -17.92 11.62 -5.65
N CYS A 208 -18.58 10.54 -5.23
CA CYS A 208 -20.00 10.32 -5.49
C CYS A 208 -20.89 11.05 -4.47
N PRO A 209 -22.02 11.65 -4.90
CA PRO A 209 -22.96 12.37 -4.05
C PRO A 209 -23.83 11.45 -3.19
#